data_AF-A0A371CY69-F1
#
_entry.id   AF-A0A371CY69-F1
#
_cell.length_a   1.000
_cell.length_b   1.000
_cell.length_c   1.000
_cell.angle_alpha   90.00
_cell.angle_beta   90.00
_cell.angle_gamma   90.00
#
_symmetry.space_group_name_H-M   'P 1'
#
loop_
_entity.id
_entity.type
_entity.pdbx_description
1 polymer ?
#
loop_
_entity_poly.entity_id
_entity_poly.type
_entity_poly.pdbx_seq_one_letter_code
_entity_poly.pdbx_strand_id
1 'polypeptide(L)'
;ELRDYELTEEEWGMVEHLQNVLKLFSNATLFFSRAGPSLVNVIPAMDHLDDKLAKIALDPQVPRAVRAAASLGRKTCNRYYGRTDDSFVYRFAMAFHPEWKLDYFEEAEWEEEWIT
;
A
#
# COMPACT_ATOMS: atom_id res chain seq x y z
N GLU A 1 -31.31 16.14 -19.76
CA GLU A 1 -31.40 15.01 -18.82
C GLU A 1 -30.00 14.58 -18.39
N LEU A 2 -29.37 15.38 -17.52
CA LEU A 2 -28.05 15.09 -16.91
C LEU A 2 -28.11 15.16 -15.37
N ARG A 3 -29.16 15.77 -14.82
CA ARG A 3 -29.36 15.91 -13.37
C ARG A 3 -29.64 14.59 -12.66
N ASP A 4 -30.14 13.58 -13.39
CA ASP A 4 -30.37 12.24 -12.84
C ASP A 4 -29.06 11.49 -12.54
N TYR A 5 -27.92 12.02 -13.01
CA TYR A 5 -26.57 11.49 -12.73
C TYR A 5 -25.77 12.39 -11.78
N GLU A 6 -26.37 13.46 -11.24
CA GLU A 6 -25.71 14.28 -10.23
C GLU A 6 -25.58 13.49 -8.94
N LEU A 7 -24.35 13.40 -8.44
CA LEU A 7 -24.08 12.79 -7.15
C LEU A 7 -24.72 13.66 -6.05
N THR A 8 -25.37 12.98 -5.12
CA THR A 8 -25.87 13.57 -3.89
C THR A 8 -24.70 14.01 -2.99
N GLU A 9 -24.96 14.90 -2.03
CA GLU A 9 -23.96 15.31 -1.02
C GLU A 9 -23.35 14.12 -0.28
N GLU A 10 -24.14 13.08 -0.01
CA GLU A 10 -23.67 11.85 0.63
C GLU A 10 -22.71 11.07 -0.29
N GLU A 11 -23.05 10.95 -1.57
CA GLU A 11 -22.19 10.30 -2.56
C GLU A 11 -20.90 11.09 -2.80
N TRP A 12 -20.95 12.42 -2.81
CA TRP A 12 -19.75 13.26 -2.84
C TRP A 12 -18.85 13.01 -1.63
N GLY A 13 -19.41 12.94 -0.43
CA GLY A 13 -18.65 12.55 0.77
C GLY A 13 -18.01 11.17 0.61
N MET A 14 -18.73 10.19 0.04
CA MET A 14 -18.16 8.86 -0.24
C MET A 14 -17.01 8.93 -1.26
N VAL A 15 -17.14 9.74 -2.31
CA VAL A 15 -16.09 9.94 -3.32
C VAL A 15 -14.84 10.56 -2.71
N GLU A 16 -14.97 11.49 -1.76
CA GLU A 16 -13.82 12.06 -1.04
C GLU A 16 -13.05 10.99 -0.24
N HIS A 17 -13.77 10.13 0.50
CA HIS A 17 -13.15 9.00 1.19
C HIS A 17 -12.48 8.02 0.22
N LEU A 18 -13.12 7.71 -0.90
CA LEU A 18 -12.55 6.84 -1.93
C LEU A 18 -11.31 7.46 -2.59
N GLN A 19 -11.32 8.77 -2.85
CA GLN A 19 -10.19 9.49 -3.40
C GLN A 19 -8.97 9.36 -2.50
N ASN A 20 -9.13 9.40 -1.18
CA ASN A 20 -8.03 9.21 -0.24
C ASN A 20 -7.41 7.82 -0.34
N VAL A 21 -8.21 6.77 -0.56
CA VAL A 21 -7.71 5.42 -0.83
C VAL A 21 -6.96 5.38 -2.17
N LEU A 22 -7.54 5.92 -3.24
CA LEU A 22 -6.94 5.92 -4.57
C LEU A 22 -5.62 6.72 -4.65
N LYS A 23 -5.52 7.81 -3.87
CA LYS A 23 -4.29 8.60 -3.74
C LYS A 23 -3.11 7.76 -3.25
N LEU A 24 -3.32 6.76 -2.39
CA LEU A 24 -2.24 5.86 -1.94
C LEU A 24 -1.60 5.13 -3.13
N PHE A 25 -2.43 4.54 -3.98
CA PHE A 25 -1.98 3.82 -5.18
C PHE A 25 -1.37 4.76 -6.23
N SER A 26 -1.97 5.94 -6.40
CA SER A 26 -1.43 6.97 -7.31
C SER A 26 -0.04 7.41 -6.88
N ASN A 27 0.15 7.70 -5.58
CA ASN A 27 1.45 8.09 -5.02
C ASN A 27 2.49 6.98 -5.19
N ALA A 28 2.14 5.73 -4.88
CA ALA A 28 3.03 4.59 -5.11
C ALA A 28 3.41 4.44 -6.59
N THR A 29 2.44 4.55 -7.49
CA THR A 29 2.67 4.48 -8.94
C THR A 29 3.59 5.58 -9.43
N LEU A 30 3.37 6.83 -8.99
CA LEU A 30 4.22 7.97 -9.34
C LEU A 30 5.62 7.84 -8.76
N PHE A 31 5.75 7.27 -7.55
CA PHE A 31 7.03 6.98 -6.94
C PHE A 31 7.84 5.99 -7.78
N PHE A 32 7.23 4.88 -8.22
CA PHE A 32 7.89 3.87 -9.07
C PHE A 32 8.07 4.30 -10.53
N SER A 33 7.37 5.34 -10.99
CA SER A 33 7.55 5.92 -12.32
C SER A 33 8.80 6.80 -12.45
N ARG A 34 9.54 7.03 -11.35
CA ARG A 34 10.76 7.85 -11.36
C ARG A 34 11.95 7.07 -11.91
N ALA A 35 12.92 7.78 -12.49
CA ALA A 35 14.19 7.21 -12.88
C ALA A 35 15.06 6.97 -11.62
N GLY A 36 15.04 5.76 -11.07
CA GLY A 36 15.83 5.37 -9.89
C GLY A 36 15.71 3.87 -9.58
N PRO A 37 16.56 3.31 -8.68
CA PRO A 37 16.49 1.91 -8.30
C PRO A 37 15.13 1.62 -7.63
N SER A 38 14.26 0.91 -8.34
CA SER A 38 12.91 0.60 -7.87
C SER A 38 12.90 -0.58 -6.89
N LEU A 39 13.85 -1.50 -7.03
CA LEU A 39 13.76 -2.82 -6.41
C LEU A 39 13.83 -2.79 -4.87
N VAL A 40 14.77 -2.01 -4.32
CA VAL A 40 14.92 -1.81 -2.87
C VAL A 40 13.70 -1.17 -2.23
N ASN A 41 12.91 -0.44 -3.02
CA ASN A 41 11.76 0.31 -2.52
C ASN A 41 10.44 -0.46 -2.65
N VAL A 42 10.44 -1.64 -3.28
CA VAL A 42 9.21 -2.44 -3.47
C VAL A 42 8.62 -2.87 -2.14
N ILE A 43 9.43 -3.47 -1.27
CA ILE A 43 9.00 -3.96 0.04
C ILE A 43 8.50 -2.80 0.92
N PRO A 44 9.27 -1.69 1.13
CA PRO A 44 8.79 -0.55 1.91
C PRO A 44 7.51 0.09 1.37
N ALA A 45 7.36 0.17 0.05
CA ALA A 45 6.13 0.69 -0.54
C ALA A 45 4.93 -0.24 -0.29
N MET A 46 5.14 -1.57 -0.33
CA MET A 46 4.10 -2.54 0.00
C MET A 46 3.73 -2.51 1.48
N ASP A 47 4.71 -2.44 2.39
CA ASP A 47 4.47 -2.29 3.83
C ASP A 47 3.67 -1.01 4.13
N HIS A 48 4.06 0.11 3.49
CA HIS A 48 3.33 1.36 3.63
C HIS A 48 1.89 1.27 3.13
N LEU A 49 1.65 0.63 1.97
CA LEU A 49 0.32 0.42 1.44
C LEU A 49 -0.51 -0.50 2.35
N ASP A 50 0.07 -1.58 2.86
CA ASP A 50 -0.61 -2.51 3.78
C ASP A 50 -1.08 -1.79 5.05
N ASP A 51 -0.17 -1.07 5.72
CA ASP A 51 -0.46 -0.31 6.94
C ASP A 51 -1.58 0.72 6.71
N LYS A 52 -1.47 1.52 5.64
CA LYS A 52 -2.47 2.56 5.34
C LYS A 52 -3.83 1.97 5.01
N LEU A 53 -3.88 0.91 4.20
CA LEU A 53 -5.14 0.25 3.85
C LEU A 53 -5.76 -0.47 5.05
N ALA A 54 -4.95 -1.06 5.94
CA ALA A 54 -5.40 -1.66 7.18
C ALA A 54 -6.05 -0.62 8.11
N LYS A 55 -5.40 0.54 8.29
CA LYS A 55 -5.94 1.66 9.07
C LYS A 55 -7.28 2.14 8.53
N ILE A 56 -7.38 2.34 7.21
CA ILE A 56 -8.65 2.77 6.57
C ILE A 56 -9.73 1.69 6.73
N ALA A 57 -9.39 0.41 6.55
CA ALA A 57 -10.35 -0.69 6.69
C ALA A 57 -10.94 -0.81 8.10
N LEU A 58 -10.18 -0.42 9.13
CA LEU A 58 -10.59 -0.50 10.53
C LEU A 58 -11.23 0.78 11.07
N ASP A 59 -11.05 1.92 10.39
CA ASP A 59 -11.53 3.23 10.88
C ASP A 59 -13.06 3.35 10.83
N PRO A 60 -13.78 3.39 11.98
CA PRO A 60 -15.24 3.47 11.98
C PRO A 60 -15.81 4.75 11.38
N GLN A 61 -15.00 5.81 11.20
CA GLN A 61 -15.42 7.06 10.55
C GLN A 61 -15.46 6.96 9.03
N VAL A 62 -14.88 5.90 8.44
CA VAL A 62 -14.89 5.69 6.99
C VAL A 62 -16.15 4.92 6.57
N PRO A 63 -16.83 5.34 5.48
CA PRO A 63 -18.01 4.64 4.97
C PRO A 63 -17.75 3.14 4.75
N ARG A 64 -18.73 2.30 5.11
CA ARG A 64 -18.59 0.83 5.06
C ARG A 64 -18.14 0.32 3.69
N ALA A 65 -18.65 0.90 2.60
CA ALA A 65 -18.27 0.54 1.24
C ALA A 65 -16.77 0.81 0.97
N VAL A 66 -16.25 1.97 1.42
CA VAL A 66 -14.85 2.34 1.27
C VAL A 66 -13.94 1.45 2.14
N ARG A 67 -14.37 1.09 3.36
CA ARG A 67 -13.64 0.12 4.20
C ARG A 67 -13.52 -1.26 3.56
N ALA A 68 -14.62 -1.73 2.97
CA ALA A 68 -14.63 -2.99 2.23
C ALA A 68 -13.70 -2.91 1.01
N ALA A 69 -13.75 -1.81 0.26
CA ALA A 69 -12.85 -1.57 -0.87
C ALA A 69 -11.37 -1.53 -0.43
N ALA A 70 -11.04 -0.85 0.66
CA ALA A 70 -9.69 -0.82 1.23
C ALA A 70 -9.22 -2.22 1.65
N SER A 71 -10.09 -3.02 2.27
CA SER A 71 -9.79 -4.42 2.64
C SER A 71 -9.50 -5.29 1.41
N LEU A 72 -10.27 -5.12 0.32
CA LEU A 72 -10.04 -5.83 -0.94
C LEU A 72 -8.77 -5.37 -1.65
N GLY A 73 -8.50 -4.06 -1.64
CA GLY A 73 -7.26 -3.48 -2.13
C GLY A 73 -6.05 -4.06 -1.40
N ARG A 74 -6.09 -4.08 -0.06
CA ARG A 74 -5.06 -4.67 0.80
C ARG A 74 -4.82 -6.14 0.48
N LYS A 75 -5.89 -6.94 0.39
CA LYS A 75 -5.79 -8.37 0.01
C LYS A 75 -5.13 -8.55 -1.35
N THR A 76 -5.40 -7.65 -2.30
CA THR A 76 -4.79 -7.68 -3.63
C THR A 76 -3.30 -7.33 -3.56
N CYS A 77 -2.92 -6.28 -2.82
CA CYS A 77 -1.52 -5.94 -2.56
C CYS A 77 -0.76 -7.09 -1.92
N ASN A 78 -1.31 -7.69 -0.86
CA ASN A 78 -0.62 -8.75 -0.11
C ASN A 78 -0.39 -10.01 -0.92
N ARG A 79 -1.26 -10.29 -1.92
CA ARG A 79 -1.01 -11.36 -2.89
C ARG A 79 0.27 -11.13 -3.71
N TYR A 80 0.54 -9.89 -4.11
CA TYR A 80 1.76 -9.55 -4.84
C TYR A 80 2.95 -9.36 -3.89
N TYR A 81 2.69 -8.88 -2.68
CA TYR A 81 3.72 -8.79 -1.65
C TYR A 81 4.27 -10.18 -1.33
N GLY A 82 3.44 -11.19 -1.10
CA GLY A 82 3.94 -12.57 -0.89
C GLY A 82 4.75 -13.15 -2.06
N ARG A 83 4.69 -12.56 -3.26
CA ARG A 83 5.56 -12.96 -4.39
C ARG A 83 6.96 -12.38 -4.31
N THR A 84 7.21 -11.38 -3.47
CA THR A 84 8.58 -10.91 -3.23
C THR A 84 9.40 -11.96 -2.50
N ASP A 85 8.76 -12.89 -1.78
CA ASP A 85 9.41 -14.01 -1.11
C ASP A 85 9.79 -15.15 -2.07
N ASP A 86 9.19 -15.19 -3.27
CA ASP A 86 9.56 -16.18 -4.30
C ASP A 86 10.99 -15.96 -4.83
N SER A 87 11.62 -14.82 -4.51
CA SER A 87 12.96 -14.47 -4.96
C SER A 87 13.74 -13.71 -3.89
N PHE A 88 14.89 -14.25 -3.51
CA PHE A 88 15.83 -13.60 -2.59
C PHE A 88 16.31 -12.22 -3.07
N VAL A 89 16.14 -11.89 -4.35
CA VAL A 89 16.60 -10.63 -4.96
C VAL A 89 16.04 -9.41 -4.21
N TYR A 90 14.79 -9.43 -3.75
CA TYR A 90 14.20 -8.30 -3.03
C TYR A 90 14.86 -8.09 -1.66
N ARG A 91 15.03 -9.18 -0.88
CA ARG A 91 15.67 -9.14 0.43
C ARG A 91 17.16 -8.78 0.33
N PHE A 92 17.89 -9.37 -0.63
CA PHE A 92 19.27 -8.99 -0.90
C PHE A 92 19.38 -7.52 -1.30
N ALA A 93 18.51 -7.01 -2.17
CA ALA A 93 18.55 -5.60 -2.56
C ALA A 93 18.42 -4.68 -1.34
N MET A 94 17.54 -5.00 -0.38
CA MET A 94 17.43 -4.25 0.87
C MET A 94 18.66 -4.40 1.77
N ALA A 95 19.17 -5.62 1.95
CA ALA A 95 20.37 -5.89 2.76
C ALA A 95 21.63 -5.17 2.23
N PHE A 96 21.72 -4.98 0.90
CA PHE A 96 22.79 -4.22 0.26
C PHE A 96 22.50 -2.71 0.15
N HIS A 97 21.34 -2.24 0.62
CA HIS A 97 21.04 -0.81 0.63
C HIS A 97 21.96 -0.08 1.62
N PRO A 98 22.73 0.93 1.20
CA PRO A 98 23.81 1.50 2.00
C PRO A 98 23.34 2.18 3.29
N GLU A 99 22.10 2.67 3.31
CA GLU A 99 21.50 3.37 4.46
C GLU A 99 20.68 2.46 5.38
N TRP A 100 20.12 1.35 4.86
CA TRP A 100 19.17 0.52 5.62
C TRP A 100 19.78 -0.79 6.09
N LYS A 101 20.53 -1.48 5.21
CA LYS A 101 21.14 -2.78 5.46
C LYS A 101 20.17 -3.75 6.16
N LEU A 102 20.48 -4.13 7.41
CA LEU A 102 19.64 -5.01 8.22
C LEU A 102 18.70 -4.25 9.15
N ASP A 103 19.02 -3.00 9.46
CA ASP A 103 18.28 -2.12 10.39
C ASP A 103 16.81 -1.95 9.97
N TYR A 104 16.51 -1.93 8.66
CA TYR A 104 15.13 -1.87 8.18
C TYR A 104 14.29 -3.07 8.65
N PHE A 105 14.84 -4.28 8.63
CA PHE A 105 14.10 -5.48 9.02
C PHE A 105 13.82 -5.49 10.52
N GLU A 106 14.75 -4.96 11.32
CA GLU A 106 14.57 -4.78 12.76
C GLU A 106 13.51 -3.73 13.07
N GLU A 107 13.55 -2.56 12.40
CA GLU A 107 12.58 -1.47 12.58
C GLU A 107 11.18 -1.83 12.06
N ALA A 108 11.08 -2.66 11.03
CA ALA A 108 9.83 -3.15 10.48
C ALA A 108 9.26 -4.34 11.28
N GLU A 109 9.93 -4.77 12.36
CA GLU A 109 9.54 -5.89 13.22
C GLU A 109 9.35 -7.21 12.45
N TRP A 110 10.21 -7.48 11.46
CA TRP A 110 10.14 -8.73 10.71
C TRP A 110 10.58 -9.90 11.58
N GLU A 111 9.89 -11.04 11.44
CA GLU A 111 10.28 -12.27 12.11
C GLU A 111 11.66 -12.75 11.60
N GLU A 112 12.52 -13.25 12.49
CA GLU A 112 13.90 -13.64 12.15
C GLU A 112 13.97 -14.65 10.99
N GLU A 113 12.98 -15.53 10.88
CA GLU A 113 12.87 -16.51 9.78
C GLU A 113 12.74 -15.87 8.39
N TRP A 114 12.37 -14.59 8.32
CA TRP A 114 12.23 -13.80 7.08
C TRP A 114 13.51 -13.02 6.75
N ILE A 115 14.41 -12.87 7.72
CA ILE A 115 15.67 -12.12 7.61
C ILE A 115 16.84 -13.04 7.19
N THR A 116 16.74 -14.35 7.45
CA THR A 116 17.81 -15.34 7.23
C THR A 116 17.82 -15.97 5.83
#